data_AF-A0A920MNK5-F1
#
_entry.id   AF-A0A920MNK5-F1
#
_cell.length_a   1.000
_cell.length_b   1.000
_cell.length_c   1.000
_cell.angle_alpha   90.00
_cell.angle_beta   90.00
_cell.angle_gamma   90.00
#
_symmetry.space_group_name_H-M   'P 1'
#
loop_
_entity.id
_entity.type
_entity.pdbx_description
1 polymer ?
#
loop_
_entity_poly.entity_id
_entity_poly.type
_entity_poly.pdbx_seq_one_letter_code
_entity_poly.pdbx_strand_id
1 'polypeptide(L)' 'MSKYRSLVNGEKAKELDSPVQLIIKTKCPTKWIIEDLETGQRYRANGETEIGKMFTPINE' A
#
# COMPACT_ATOMS: atom_id res chain seq x y z
N MET A 1 -12.48 17.89 12.51
CA MET A 1 -12.91 17.78 11.10
C MET A 1 -12.27 16.54 10.51
N SER A 2 -13.01 15.69 9.81
CA SER A 2 -12.45 14.52 9.13
C SER A 2 -11.51 14.99 8.01
N LYS A 3 -10.27 14.48 8.00
CA LYS A 3 -9.30 14.71 6.92
C LYS A 3 -9.53 13.67 5.81
N TYR A 4 -9.28 14.06 4.57
CA TYR A 4 -9.43 13.21 3.40
C TYR A 4 -8.23 13.38 2.47
N ARG A 5 -7.82 12.29 1.82
CA ARG A 5 -6.82 12.26 0.73
C ARG A 5 -7.53 12.13 -0.61
N SER A 6 -7.01 12.80 -1.63
CA SER A 6 -7.48 12.65 -3.02
C SER A 6 -6.76 11.50 -3.69
N LEU A 7 -7.49 10.62 -4.34
CA LEU A 7 -6.95 9.47 -5.08
C LEU A 7 -6.76 9.83 -6.56
N VAL A 8 -5.92 9.05 -7.26
CA VAL A 8 -5.64 9.25 -8.70
C VAL A 8 -6.89 9.14 -9.58
N ASN A 9 -7.90 8.39 -9.13
CA ASN A 9 -9.18 8.22 -9.84
C ASN A 9 -10.20 9.35 -9.54
N GLY A 10 -9.84 10.35 -8.72
CA GLY A 10 -10.72 11.46 -8.32
C GLY A 10 -11.58 11.18 -7.07
N GLU A 11 -11.57 9.96 -6.54
CA GLU A 11 -12.25 9.63 -5.28
C GLU A 11 -11.50 10.20 -4.06
N LYS A 12 -12.13 10.12 -2.88
CA LYS A 12 -11.55 10.58 -1.61
C LYS A 12 -11.51 9.47 -0.57
N ALA A 13 -10.35 9.25 0.03
CA ALA A 13 -10.17 8.32 1.15
C ALA A 13 -10.13 9.08 2.48
N LYS A 14 -10.82 8.57 3.50
CA LYS A 14 -10.79 9.15 4.85
C LYS A 14 -9.44 8.87 5.51
N GLU A 15 -8.79 9.92 6.00
CA GLU A 15 -7.57 9.80 6.80
C GLU A 15 -7.96 9.55 8.27
N LEU A 16 -7.34 8.53 8.87
CA LEU A 16 -7.51 8.19 10.28
C LEU A 16 -6.62 9.09 11.15
N ASP A 17 -7.04 9.36 12.38
CA ASP A 17 -6.29 10.23 13.30
C ASP A 17 -4.98 9.58 13.81
N SER A 18 -4.91 8.24 13.76
CA SER A 18 -3.76 7.44 14.20
C SER A 18 -3.35 6.44 13.13
N PRO A 19 -2.04 6.12 13.00
CA PRO A 19 -1.58 5.11 12.07
C PRO A 19 -2.14 3.73 12.44
N VAL A 20 -2.42 2.92 11.43
CA VAL A 20 -2.87 1.52 11.57
C VAL A 20 -1.97 0.60 10.77
N GLN A 21 -1.89 -0.67 11.18
CA GLN A 21 -1.12 -1.67 10.46
C GLN A 21 -1.96 -2.30 9.35
N LEU A 22 -1.44 -2.29 8.12
CA LEU A 22 -1.97 -3.07 7.01
C LEU A 22 -1.16 -4.38 6.91
N ILE A 23 -1.79 -5.52 7.17
CA ILE A 23 -1.12 -6.83 7.22
C ILE A 23 -1.69 -7.75 6.13
N ILE A 24 -0.81 -8.23 5.25
CA ILE A 24 -1.13 -9.28 4.26
C ILE A 24 -0.53 -10.60 4.75
N LYS A 25 -1.38 -11.58 5.09
CA LYS A 25 -0.93 -12.93 5.46
C LYS A 25 -0.99 -13.84 4.24
N THR A 26 0.13 -14.40 3.83
CA THR A 26 0.17 -15.27 2.64
C THR A 26 1.30 -16.29 2.69
N LYS A 27 1.16 -17.36 1.91
CA LYS A 27 2.23 -18.35 1.66
C LYS A 27 3.01 -18.07 0.37
N CYS A 28 2.51 -17.23 -0.52
CA CYS A 28 3.12 -16.91 -1.82
C CYS A 28 3.20 -15.39 -1.98
N PRO A 29 4.17 -14.70 -1.38
CA PRO A 29 4.24 -13.23 -1.38
C PRO A 29 4.36 -12.67 -2.79
N THR A 30 5.15 -13.31 -3.67
CA THR A 30 5.46 -12.83 -5.03
C THR A 30 4.27 -12.67 -5.97
N LYS A 31 3.10 -13.25 -5.65
CA LYS A 31 1.87 -13.07 -6.44
C LYS A 31 1.12 -11.77 -6.12
N TRP A 32 1.46 -11.12 -5.01
CA TRP A 32 0.77 -9.92 -4.56
C TRP A 32 1.43 -8.67 -5.13
N ILE A 33 0.56 -7.77 -5.60
CA ILE A 33 0.90 -6.39 -5.96
C ILE A 33 0.03 -5.50 -5.09
N ILE A 34 0.64 -4.50 -4.46
CA ILE A 34 -0.05 -3.43 -3.75
C ILE A 34 0.12 -2.14 -4.56
N GLU A 35 -0.94 -1.35 -4.65
CA GLU A 35 -0.96 -0.06 -5.33
C GLU A 35 -1.41 1.00 -4.33
N ASP A 36 -0.59 2.04 -4.20
CA ASP A 36 -0.99 3.24 -3.47
C ASP A 36 -1.91 4.07 -4.38
N LEU A 37 -3.20 4.10 -4.07
CA LEU A 37 -4.20 4.81 -4.87
C LEU A 37 -4.09 6.35 -4.77
N GLU A 38 -3.32 6.90 -3.83
CA GLU A 38 -3.04 8.34 -3.76
C GLU A 38 -2.04 8.76 -4.84
N THR A 39 -1.03 7.93 -5.11
CA THR A 39 0.08 8.25 -6.02
C THR A 39 0.11 7.43 -7.31
N GLY A 40 -0.60 6.30 -7.36
CA GLY A 40 -0.52 5.29 -8.41
C GLY A 40 0.73 4.38 -8.32
N GLN A 41 1.60 4.55 -7.32
CA GLN A 41 2.81 3.74 -7.20
C GLN A 41 2.47 2.30 -6.85
N ARG A 42 3.04 1.36 -7.61
CA ARG A 42 2.89 -0.08 -7.39
C ARG A 42 4.12 -0.69 -6.75
N TYR A 43 3.88 -1.74 -5.95
CA TYR A 43 4.92 -2.53 -5.33
C TYR A 43 4.59 -4.02 -5.42
N ARG A 44 5.59 -4.86 -5.68
CA ARG A 44 5.49 -6.32 -5.60
C ARG A 44 6.01 -6.80 -4.25
N ALA A 45 5.26 -7.65 -3.57
CA ALA A 45 5.77 -8.31 -2.37
C ALA A 45 6.89 -9.29 -2.75
N ASN A 46 8.01 -9.25 -2.04
CA ASN A 46 9.23 -10.00 -2.39
C ASN A 46 9.53 -11.20 -1.46
N GLY A 47 8.85 -11.29 -0.31
CA GLY A 47 9.00 -12.38 0.65
C GLY A 47 9.91 -12.07 1.84
N GLU A 48 10.53 -10.89 1.87
CA GLU A 48 11.18 -10.37 3.07
C GLU A 48 10.16 -10.18 4.19
N THR A 49 10.57 -10.43 5.43
CA THR A 49 9.72 -10.33 6.62
C THR A 49 10.05 -9.11 7.48
N GLU A 50 11.17 -8.44 7.20
CA GLU A 50 11.56 -7.21 7.87
C GLU A 50 10.64 -6.06 7.43
N ILE A 51 10.05 -5.36 8.40
CA ILE A 51 9.18 -4.21 8.13
C ILE A 51 9.95 -3.16 7.33
N GLY A 52 9.35 -2.68 6.24
CA GLY A 52 9.97 -1.73 5.33
C GLY A 52 10.76 -2.36 4.18
N LYS A 53 11.03 -3.67 4.20
CA LYS A 53 11.72 -4.39 3.11
C LYS A 53 10.83 -5.41 2.38
N MET A 54 9.60 -5.64 2.86
CA MET A 54 8.64 -6.63 2.35
C MET A 54 8.20 -6.40 0.89
N PHE A 55 8.42 -5.20 0.34
CA PHE A 55 7.91 -4.79 -0.96
C PHE A 55 9.00 -4.13 -1.79
N THR A 56 9.02 -4.46 -3.08
CA THR A 56 9.92 -3.85 -4.08
C THR A 56 9.07 -2.96 -5.00
N PRO A 57 9.46 -1.69 -5.21
CA PRO A 57 8.78 -0.82 -6.17
C PRO A 57 8.77 -1.45 -7.57
N ILE A 58 7.64 -1.32 -8.26
CA ILE A 58 7.54 -1.63 -9.68
C ILE A 58 7.68 -0.29 -10.41
N ASN A 59 8.79 -0.13 -11.13
CA ASN A 59 8.97 0.98 -12.05
C ASN A 59 8.64 0.42 -13.45
N GLU A 60 7.55 0.89 -14.05
CA GLU A 60 7.21 0.63 -15.45
C GLU A 60 8.02 1.56 -16.38
#